data_AF-A0AB39WT00-F1
#
_entry.id   AF-A0AB39WT00-F1
#
_cell.length_a   1.000
_cell.length_b   1.000
_cell.length_c   1.000
_cell.angle_alpha   90.00
_cell.angle_beta   90.00
_cell.angle_gamma   90.00
#
_symmetry.space_group_name_H-M   'P 1'
#
loop_
_entity.id
_entity.type
_entity.pdbx_description
1 polymer ?
#
loop_
_entity_poly.entity_id
_entity_poly.type
_entity_poly.pdbx_seq_one_letter_code
_entity_poly.pdbx_strand_id
1 'polypeptide(L)'
;MPERYQGSCLCAAVRYELLTAPKAVSHCHCGQCRKGHGAAFASYASVARSALRVLQGADKITAYPSSATVVREFCSQCGSNLFWSRSEGEFADWVSIALGTLDTPFVAHKQTHIYVDTPVHWV
;
A
#
# COMPACT_ATOMS: atom_id res chain seq x y z
N MET A 1 18.87 11.10 2.78
CA MET A 1 17.66 10.26 2.67
C MET A 1 17.68 9.31 3.85
N PRO A 2 16.55 9.02 4.51
CA PRO A 2 16.54 8.13 5.67
C PRO A 2 16.92 6.71 5.23
N GLU A 3 17.70 6.01 6.06
CA GLU A 3 18.10 4.61 5.81
C GLU A 3 16.90 3.65 5.89
N ARG A 4 15.81 4.07 6.56
CA ARG A 4 14.59 3.29 6.79
C ARG A 4 13.36 4.19 6.74
N TYR A 5 12.24 3.65 6.29
CA TYR A 5 10.95 4.33 6.32
C TYR A 5 10.01 3.57 7.25
N GLN A 6 9.34 4.28 8.15
CA GLN A 6 8.37 3.71 9.06
C GLN A 6 6.95 4.14 8.68
N GLY A 7 6.00 3.27 8.99
CA GLY A 7 4.60 3.57 8.85
C GLY A 7 3.75 2.76 9.82
N SER A 8 2.51 3.19 9.94
CA SER A 8 1.54 2.58 10.84
C SER A 8 0.12 2.71 10.30
N CYS A 9 -0.77 1.82 10.76
CA CYS A 9 -2.19 2.00 10.51
C CYS A 9 -2.73 3.20 11.33
N LEU A 10 -3.96 3.65 11.02
CA LEU A 10 -4.57 4.80 11.70
C LEU A 10 -4.63 4.66 13.23
N CYS A 11 -4.91 3.46 13.75
CA CYS A 11 -4.94 3.22 15.19
C CYS A 11 -3.56 2.86 15.79
N ALA A 12 -2.50 2.87 14.99
CA ALA A 12 -1.13 2.49 15.33
C ALA A 12 -0.93 1.07 15.89
N ALA A 13 -1.96 0.21 15.84
CA ALA A 13 -1.88 -1.18 16.27
C ALA A 13 -0.94 -2.01 15.38
N VAL A 14 -0.88 -1.67 14.09
CA VAL A 14 0.10 -2.22 13.14
C VAL A 14 1.17 -1.17 12.90
N ARG A 15 2.43 -1.58 13.06
CA ARG A 15 3.62 -0.76 12.72
C ARG A 15 4.56 -1.56 11.86
N TYR A 16 5.15 -0.92 10.87
CA TYR A 16 6.07 -1.57 9.94
C TYR A 16 7.25 -0.66 9.60
N GLU A 17 8.32 -1.28 9.11
CA GLU A 17 9.45 -0.58 8.50
C GLU A 17 9.73 -1.10 7.09
N LEU A 18 10.28 -0.21 6.27
CA LEU A 18 10.83 -0.48 4.96
C LEU A 18 12.34 -0.25 5.01
N LEU A 19 13.11 -1.28 4.67
CA LEU A 19 14.58 -1.27 4.70
C LEU A 19 15.20 -0.59 3.48
N THR A 20 14.37 -0.20 2.51
CA THR A 20 14.81 0.49 1.29
C THR A 20 13.82 1.59 0.95
N ALA A 21 14.27 2.56 0.16
CA ALA A 21 13.38 3.62 -0.32
C ALA A 21 12.24 3.03 -1.17
N PRO A 22 10.98 3.42 -0.92
CA PRO A 22 9.85 3.03 -1.78
C PRO A 22 10.07 3.49 -3.22
N LYS A 23 9.69 2.65 -4.18
CA LYS A 23 9.82 2.89 -5.62
C LYS A 23 8.45 2.80 -6.30
N ALA A 24 8.43 2.98 -7.61
CA ALA A 24 7.25 2.75 -8.46
C ALA A 24 5.97 3.40 -7.92
N VAL A 25 6.05 4.68 -7.57
CA VAL A 25 4.93 5.41 -7.00
C VAL A 25 3.82 5.53 -8.03
N SER A 26 2.62 5.08 -7.66
CA SER A 26 1.45 5.09 -8.54
C SER A 26 0.21 5.58 -7.80
N HIS A 27 -0.61 6.35 -8.53
CA HIS A 27 -1.95 6.78 -8.14
C HIS A 27 -2.95 6.01 -9.00
N CYS A 28 -3.59 5.01 -8.41
CA CYS A 28 -4.49 4.11 -9.12
C CYS A 28 -5.95 4.53 -8.94
N HIS A 29 -6.59 4.85 -10.06
CA HIS A 29 -7.96 5.37 -10.12
C HIS A 29 -9.01 4.28 -10.30
N CYS A 30 -8.63 3.00 -10.39
CA CYS A 30 -9.59 1.93 -10.67
C CYS A 30 -10.63 1.77 -9.54
N GLY A 31 -11.79 1.20 -9.90
CA GLY A 31 -12.90 1.03 -8.95
C GLY A 31 -12.55 0.27 -7.68
N GLN A 32 -11.68 -0.76 -7.73
CA GLN A 32 -11.25 -1.49 -6.54
C GLN A 32 -10.39 -0.63 -5.61
N CYS A 33 -9.49 0.18 -6.17
CA CYS A 33 -8.65 1.08 -5.39
C CYS A 33 -9.47 2.19 -4.73
N ARG A 34 -10.44 2.77 -5.46
CA ARG A 34 -11.38 3.74 -4.89
C ARG A 34 -12.21 3.16 -3.76
N LYS A 35 -12.80 1.99 -3.97
CA LYS A 35 -13.60 1.30 -2.94
C LYS A 35 -12.76 0.91 -1.73
N GLY A 36 -11.54 0.43 -1.95
CA GLY A 36 -10.64 0.03 -0.87
C GLY A 36 -10.26 1.20 0.02
N HIS A 37 -9.89 2.35 -0.57
CA HIS A 37 -9.44 3.52 0.19
C HIS A 37 -10.54 4.48 0.59
N GLY A 38 -11.74 4.38 0.01
CA GLY A 38 -12.78 5.40 0.18
C GLY A 38 -12.36 6.77 -0.38
N ALA A 39 -11.57 6.78 -1.46
CA ALA A 39 -10.93 7.98 -2.00
C ALA A 39 -10.98 8.01 -3.54
N ALA A 40 -10.63 9.16 -4.14
CA ALA A 40 -10.67 9.37 -5.59
C ALA A 40 -9.70 8.44 -6.32
N PHE A 41 -8.59 8.11 -5.67
CA PHE A 41 -7.59 7.13 -6.08
C PHE A 41 -6.86 6.57 -4.86
N ALA A 42 -6.14 5.48 -5.04
CA ALA A 42 -5.21 4.96 -4.05
C ALA A 42 -3.77 5.31 -4.44
N SER A 43 -2.99 5.82 -3.48
CA SER A 43 -1.56 6.10 -3.66
C SER A 43 -0.74 4.96 -3.08
N TYR A 44 0.07 4.33 -3.92
CA TYR A 44 0.94 3.21 -3.55
C TYR A 44 2.39 3.46 -3.95
N ALA A 45 3.30 2.82 -3.22
CA ALA A 45 4.70 2.66 -3.60
C ALA A 45 5.15 1.24 -3.27
N SER A 46 6.14 0.72 -3.98
CA SER A 46 6.55 -0.68 -3.88
C SER A 46 7.97 -0.85 -3.37
N VAL A 47 8.20 -1.93 -2.64
CA VAL A 47 9.51 -2.43 -2.24
C VAL A 47 9.58 -3.94 -2.49
N ALA A 48 10.79 -4.50 -2.53
CA ALA A 48 10.93 -5.96 -2.46
C ALA A 48 10.33 -6.46 -1.13
N ARG A 49 9.63 -7.59 -1.15
CA ARG A 49 8.97 -8.17 0.03
C ARG A 49 9.94 -8.37 1.19
N SER A 50 11.17 -8.75 0.91
CA SER A 50 12.25 -8.88 1.89
C SER A 50 12.64 -7.58 2.59
N ALA A 51 12.28 -6.43 2.04
CA ALA A 51 12.53 -5.11 2.62
C ALA A 51 11.37 -4.62 3.50
N LEU A 52 10.22 -5.29 3.54
CA LEU A 52 9.12 -4.98 4.46
C LEU A 52 9.26 -5.81 5.73
N ARG A 53 9.20 -5.17 6.90
CA ARG A 53 9.10 -5.84 8.19
C ARG A 53 7.94 -5.29 8.99
N VAL A 54 7.05 -6.16 9.42
CA VAL A 54 6.01 -5.81 10.41
C VAL A 54 6.66 -5.86 11.79
N LEU A 55 6.73 -4.71 12.45
CA LEU A 55 7.34 -4.55 13.76
C LEU A 55 6.36 -4.86 14.90
N GLN A 56 5.07 -4.60 14.67
CA GLN A 56 4.01 -4.80 15.64
C GLN A 56 2.68 -5.08 14.95
N GLY A 57 1.82 -5.89 15.57
CA GLY A 57 0.42 -6.07 15.18
C GLY A 57 0.21 -6.96 13.96
N ALA A 58 1.10 -7.93 13.71
CA ALA A 58 0.92 -8.90 12.62
C ALA A 58 -0.41 -9.67 12.74
N ASP A 59 -0.85 -9.95 13.97
CA ASP A 59 -2.15 -10.57 14.29
C ASP A 59 -3.37 -9.65 14.01
N LYS A 60 -3.13 -8.36 13.77
CA LYS A 60 -4.14 -7.37 13.41
C LYS A 60 -4.18 -7.10 11.90
N ILE A 61 -3.36 -7.77 11.12
CA ILE A 61 -3.40 -7.70 9.66
C ILE A 61 -4.35 -8.77 9.15
N THR A 62 -5.37 -8.36 8.42
CA THR A 62 -6.29 -9.26 7.71
C THR A 62 -6.08 -9.11 6.21
N ALA A 63 -6.18 -10.23 5.50
CA ALA A 63 -6.02 -10.32 4.06
C ALA A 63 -7.37 -10.47 3.36
N TYR A 64 -7.51 -9.80 2.21
CA TYR A 64 -8.65 -9.90 1.31
C TYR A 64 -8.14 -10.27 -0.10
N PRO A 65 -8.47 -11.46 -0.63
CA PRO A 65 -8.11 -11.85 -1.99
C PRO A 65 -9.00 -11.07 -2.98
N SER A 66 -8.46 -9.97 -3.52
CA SER A 66 -9.19 -9.05 -4.40
C SER A 66 -9.27 -9.52 -5.86
N SER A 67 -8.50 -10.56 -6.20
CA SER A 67 -8.59 -11.33 -7.44
C SER A 67 -7.90 -12.69 -7.22
N ALA A 68 -7.82 -13.52 -8.26
CA ALA A 68 -7.13 -14.81 -8.20
C ALA A 68 -5.65 -14.69 -7.80
N THR A 69 -4.99 -13.58 -8.15
CA THR A 69 -3.54 -13.42 -7.95
C THR A 69 -3.17 -12.22 -7.08
N VAL A 70 -4.13 -11.42 -6.61
CA VAL A 70 -3.86 -10.19 -5.85
C VAL A 70 -4.51 -10.23 -4.48
N VAL A 71 -3.69 -10.10 -3.45
CA VAL A 71 -4.11 -10.01 -2.05
C VAL A 71 -3.91 -8.58 -1.56
N ARG A 72 -4.91 -8.05 -0.84
CA ARG A 72 -4.87 -6.76 -0.15
C ARG A 72 -4.88 -7.01 1.35
N GLU A 73 -4.05 -6.29 2.08
CA GLU A 73 -3.87 -6.46 3.52
C GLU A 73 -4.19 -5.14 4.22
N PHE A 74 -5.00 -5.22 5.27
CA PHE A 74 -5.51 -4.06 5.99
C PHE A 74 -5.57 -4.35 7.49
N CYS A 75 -5.58 -3.29 8.30
CA CYS A 75 -5.74 -3.42 9.74
C CYS A 75 -7.18 -3.82 10.08
N SER A 76 -7.37 -4.97 10.75
CA SER A 76 -8.69 -5.46 11.16
C SER A 76 -9.38 -4.60 12.21
N GLN A 77 -8.64 -3.72 12.89
CA GLN A 77 -9.17 -2.87 13.95
C GLN A 77 -9.66 -1.51 13.44
N CYS A 78 -8.95 -0.86 12.53
CA CYS A 78 -9.29 0.49 12.03
C CYS A 78 -9.61 0.54 10.53
N GLY A 79 -9.43 -0.55 9.79
CA GLY A 79 -9.71 -0.62 8.35
C GLY A 79 -8.66 0.04 7.45
N SER A 80 -7.57 0.61 7.98
CA SER A 80 -6.51 1.18 7.13
C SER A 80 -5.95 0.14 6.17
N ASN A 81 -5.99 0.44 4.87
CA ASN A 81 -5.29 -0.35 3.87
C ASN A 81 -3.79 -0.18 4.08
N LEU A 82 -3.06 -1.28 4.18
CA LEU A 82 -1.62 -1.27 4.47
C LEU A 82 -0.84 -1.70 3.24
N PHE A 83 -1.12 -2.90 2.75
CA PHE A 83 -0.34 -3.53 1.70
C PHE A 83 -1.22 -4.13 0.61
N TRP A 84 -0.63 -4.32 -0.57
CA TRP A 84 -1.15 -5.28 -1.53
C TRP A 84 0.01 -5.92 -2.26
N SER A 85 -0.17 -7.17 -2.68
CA SER A 85 0.85 -7.90 -3.43
C SER A 85 0.24 -8.93 -4.36
N ARG A 86 1.05 -9.38 -5.32
CA ARG A 86 0.72 -10.50 -6.18
C ARG A 86 1.22 -11.81 -5.56
N SER A 87 0.46 -12.89 -5.70
CA SER A 87 0.86 -14.23 -5.28
C SER A 87 1.75 -14.93 -6.31
N GLU A 88 1.69 -14.52 -7.57
CA GLU A 88 2.41 -15.15 -8.68
C GLU A 88 2.71 -14.15 -9.82
N GLY A 89 3.56 -14.58 -10.75
CA GLY A 89 3.95 -13.83 -11.94
C GLY A 89 5.01 -12.76 -11.69
N GLU A 90 5.19 -11.88 -12.68
CA GLU A 90 6.12 -10.77 -12.57
C GLU A 90 5.74 -9.89 -11.37
N PHE A 91 6.74 -9.58 -10.54
CA PHE A 91 6.63 -8.82 -9.29
C PHE A 91 5.96 -9.55 -8.09
N ALA A 92 5.84 -10.89 -8.09
CA ALA A 92 5.36 -11.64 -6.91
C ALA A 92 6.20 -11.43 -5.64
N ASP A 93 7.52 -11.21 -5.82
CA ASP A 93 8.46 -10.89 -4.74
C ASP A 93 8.42 -9.41 -4.30
N TRP A 94 7.44 -8.63 -4.79
CA TRP A 94 7.24 -7.24 -4.40
C TRP A 94 5.96 -7.06 -3.60
N VAL A 95 5.98 -6.06 -2.74
CA VAL A 95 4.83 -5.60 -1.98
C VAL A 95 4.66 -4.10 -2.18
N SER A 96 3.41 -3.68 -2.34
CA SER A 96 3.05 -2.28 -2.47
C SER A 96 2.39 -1.79 -1.19
N ILE A 97 2.85 -0.66 -0.68
CA ILE A 97 2.42 -0.03 0.56
C ILE A 97 1.51 1.14 0.24
N ALA A 98 0.41 1.27 0.97
CA ALA A 98 -0.45 2.44 0.95
C ALA A 98 0.33 3.65 1.49
N LEU A 99 0.68 4.60 0.62
CA LEU A 99 1.57 5.71 0.97
C LEU A 99 1.03 6.59 2.10
N GLY A 100 -0.29 6.69 2.24
CA GLY A 100 -0.93 7.45 3.33
C GLY A 100 -0.72 6.87 4.73
N THR A 101 -0.10 5.68 4.84
CA THR A 101 0.25 5.05 6.12
C THR A 101 1.72 5.24 6.49
N LEU A 102 2.51 5.93 5.67
CA LEU A 102 3.89 6.27 6.02
C LEU A 102 3.92 7.41 7.04
N ASP A 103 4.61 7.18 8.15
CA ASP A 103 4.87 8.18 9.18
C ASP A 103 6.17 8.95 8.88
N THR A 104 7.11 8.28 8.20
CA THR A 104 8.37 8.91 7.77
C THR A 104 8.13 9.77 6.51
N PRO A 105 8.61 11.02 6.47
CA PRO A 105 8.52 11.85 5.27
C PRO A 105 9.16 11.17 4.05
N PHE A 106 8.40 11.12 2.96
CA PHE A 106 8.84 10.55 1.69
C PHE A 106 8.41 11.47 0.55
N VAL A 107 9.37 11.80 -0.32
CA VAL A 107 9.12 12.60 -1.53
C VAL A 107 9.44 11.74 -2.73
N ALA A 108 8.42 11.45 -3.53
CA ALA A 108 8.56 10.64 -4.73
C ALA A 108 9.15 11.47 -5.89
N HIS A 109 10.29 11.04 -6.42
CA HIS A 109 10.93 11.67 -7.59
C HIS A 109 10.17 11.43 -8.90
N LYS A 110 9.47 10.30 -9.02
CA LYS A 110 8.65 9.95 -10.18
C LYS A 110 7.35 9.31 -9.70
N GLN A 111 6.23 9.74 -10.29
CA GLN A 111 4.89 9.30 -9.95
C GLN A 111 4.11 9.04 -11.25
N THR A 112 3.26 8.02 -11.27
CA THR A 112 2.40 7.73 -12.41
C THR A 112 0.94 7.68 -11.98
N HIS A 113 0.04 8.09 -12.87
CA HIS A 113 -1.40 7.92 -12.68
C HIS A 113 -1.87 6.81 -13.63
N ILE A 114 -2.62 5.84 -13.11
CA ILE A 114 -3.09 4.69 -13.89
C ILE A 114 -4.61 4.54 -13.74
N TYR A 115 -5.27 4.02 -14.78
CA TYR A 115 -6.73 3.90 -14.88
C TYR A 115 -7.49 5.23 -14.80
N VAL A 116 -6.87 6.31 -15.29
CA VAL A 116 -7.42 7.69 -15.28
C VAL A 116 -8.67 7.86 -16.14
N ASP A 117 -8.92 6.91 -17.04
CA ASP A 117 -10.11 6.79 -17.88
C ASP A 117 -11.35 6.34 -17.09
N THR A 118 -11.18 5.93 -15.82
CA THR A 118 -12.30 5.52 -14.97
C THR A 118 -12.87 6.73 -14.22
N PRO A 119 -14.02 7.32 -14.64
CA PRO A 119 -14.50 8.57 -14.09
C PRO A 119 -14.83 8.47 -12.58
N VAL A 120 -14.63 9.59 -11.89
CA VAL A 120 -14.95 9.79 -10.48
C VAL A 120 -15.97 10.94 -10.37
N HIS A 121 -17.26 10.62 -10.50
CA HIS A 121 -18.32 11.62 -10.69
C HIS A 121 -18.61 12.56 -9.49
N TRP A 122 -17.97 12.32 -8.35
CA TRP A 122 -18.22 13.04 -7.10
C TRP A 122 -17.04 13.95 -6.70
N VAL A 123 -16.03 14.07 -7.57
CA VAL A 123 -14.86 14.97 -7.43
C VAL A 123 -14.83 15.93 -8.61
#